data_AF-A0A950AI80-F1
#
_entry.id   AF-A0A950AI80-F1
#
_cell.length_a   1.000
_cell.length_b   1.000
_cell.length_c   1.000
_cell.angle_alpha   90.00
_cell.angle_beta   90.00
_cell.angle_gamma   90.00
#
_symmetry.space_group_name_H-M   'P 1'
#
loop_
_entity.id
_entity.type
_entity.pdbx_description
1 polymer ?
#
loop_
_entity_poly.entity_id
_entity_poly.type
_entity_poly.pdbx_seq_one_letter_code
_entity_poly.pdbx_strand_id
1 'polypeptide(L)' 'MNEKIRNLQQQLHKALREQNPQWIEPDGDSPMCRSYERRLAELLALFDRSQTGSAQTQSH' A
#
# COMPACT_ATOMS: atom_id res chain seq x y z
N MET A 1 0.84 12.77 7.96
CA MET A 1 1.36 11.92 6.86
C MET A 1 0.35 10.87 6.37
N ASN A 2 -0.72 10.55 7.12
CA ASN A 2 -1.50 9.33 6.88
C ASN A 2 -2.69 9.48 5.90
N GLU A 3 -3.25 10.68 5.74
CA GLU A 3 -4.39 10.88 4.83
C GLU A 3 -4.00 10.74 3.35
N LYS A 4 -2.85 11.30 2.95
CA LYS A 4 -2.33 11.16 1.58
C LYS A 4 -2.02 9.71 1.23
N ILE A 5 -1.49 8.95 2.18
CA ILE A 5 -1.20 7.52 2.00
C ILE A 5 -2.50 6.72 1.84
N ARG A 6 -3.50 6.99 2.68
CA ARG A 6 -4.81 6.33 2.58
C ARG A 6 -5.49 6.65 1.26
N ASN A 7 -5.42 7.90 0.82
CA ASN A 7 -5.98 8.33 -0.46
C ASN A 7 -5.26 7.65 -1.64
N LEU A 8 -3.92 7.55 -1.58
CA LEU A 8 -3.14 6.81 -2.57
C LEU A 8 -3.53 5.34 -2.64
N GLN A 9 -3.68 4.67 -1.48
CA GLN A 9 -4.12 3.27 -1.43
C GLN A 9 -5.48 3.06 -2.08
N GLN A 10 -6.44 3.96 -1.84
CA GLN A 10 -7.77 3.89 -2.45
C GLN A 10 -7.73 4.10 -3.97
N GLN A 11 -6.94 5.06 -4.46
CA GLN A 11 -6.76 5.27 -5.89
C GLN A 11 -6.14 4.04 -6.57
N LEU A 12 -5.14 3.43 -5.93
CA LEU A 12 -4.44 2.27 -6.45
C LEU A 12 -5.35 1.02 -6.45
N HIS A 13 -6.16 0.84 -5.41
CA HIS A 13 -7.19 -0.21 -5.35
C HIS A 13 -8.18 -0.10 -6.52
N LYS A 14 -8.72 1.09 -6.75
CA LYS A 14 -9.67 1.35 -7.84
C LYS A 14 -9.03 1.08 -9.21
N ALA A 15 -7.85 1.63 -9.44
CA ALA A 15 -7.12 1.47 -10.70
C ALA A 15 -6.77 0.00 -10.98
N LEU A 16 -6.36 -0.77 -9.96
CA LEU A 16 -6.04 -2.20 -10.11
C LEU A 16 -7.25 -3.02 -10.56
N ARG A 17 -8.43 -2.76 -9.97
CA ARG A 17 -9.67 -3.44 -10.34
C ARG A 17 -10.16 -3.05 -11.73
N GLU A 18 -10.07 -1.76 -12.08
CA GLU A 18 -10.46 -1.27 -13.41
C GLU A 18 -9.58 -1.83 -14.54
N GLN A 19 -8.27 -1.95 -14.30
CA GLN A 19 -7.33 -2.47 -15.30
C GLN A 19 -7.30 -4.01 -15.36
N ASN A 20 -7.71 -4.69 -14.29
CA ASN A 20 -7.67 -6.15 -14.19
C ASN A 20 -9.03 -6.76 -13.82
N PRO A 21 -10.05 -6.58 -14.67
CA PRO A 21 -11.39 -7.13 -14.39
C PRO A 21 -11.37 -8.66 -14.28
N GLN A 22 -10.41 -9.34 -14.93
CA GLN A 22 -10.23 -10.79 -14.86
C GLN A 22 -9.77 -11.31 -13.50
N TRP A 23 -9.32 -10.43 -12.61
CA TRP A 23 -8.96 -10.80 -11.23
C TRP A 23 -10.13 -10.69 -10.26
N ILE A 24 -11.28 -10.17 -10.71
CA ILE A 24 -12.48 -10.02 -9.89
C ILE A 24 -13.27 -11.32 -10.01
N GLU A 25 -13.45 -11.98 -8.87
CA GLU A 25 -14.25 -13.19 -8.73
C GLU A 25 -15.75 -12.86 -8.83
N PRO A 26 -16.62 -13.86 -9.10
CA PRO A 26 -18.06 -13.63 -9.24
C PRO A 26 -18.75 -13.01 -8.02
N ASP A 27 -18.14 -13.12 -6.83
CA ASP A 27 -18.61 -12.50 -5.59
C ASP A 27 -18.16 -11.03 -5.44
N GLY A 28 -17.37 -10.52 -6.39
CA GLY A 28 -16.84 -9.16 -6.40
C GLY A 28 -15.55 -8.99 -5.60
N ASP A 29 -15.00 -10.08 -5.04
CA ASP A 29 -13.68 -10.05 -4.42
C ASP A 29 -12.57 -10.18 -5.46
N SER A 30 -11.35 -9.82 -5.06
CA SER A 30 -10.16 -10.10 -5.85
C SER A 30 -9.00 -10.43 -4.92
N PRO A 31 -8.70 -11.73 -4.70
CA PRO A 31 -7.57 -12.14 -3.86
C PRO A 31 -6.24 -11.57 -4.36
N MET A 32 -6.10 -11.40 -5.69
CA MET A 32 -4.93 -10.76 -6.30
C MET A 32 -4.83 -9.28 -5.91
N CYS A 33 -5.90 -8.49 -6.06
CA CYS A 33 -5.89 -7.09 -5.59
C CYS A 33 -5.57 -7.00 -4.09
N ARG A 34 -6.19 -7.85 -3.26
CA ARG A 34 -5.90 -7.91 -1.81
C ARG A 34 -4.43 -8.21 -1.50
N SER A 35 -3.79 -9.06 -2.31
CA SER A 35 -2.36 -9.36 -2.18
C SER A 35 -1.47 -8.14 -2.46
N TYR A 36 -1.75 -7.41 -3.54
CA TYR A 36 -1.03 -6.18 -3.88
C TYR A 36 -1.21 -5.08 -2.84
N GLU A 37 -2.43 -4.90 -2.35
CA GLU A 37 -2.74 -3.91 -1.30
C GLU A 37 -2.00 -4.21 0.01
N ARG A 38 -1.98 -5.48 0.43
CA ARG A 38 -1.21 -5.91 1.61
C ARG A 38 0.26 -5.63 1.44
N ARG A 39 0.84 -5.96 0.27
CA ARG A 39 2.25 -5.68 -0.01
C ARG A 39 2.56 -4.18 0.00
N LEU A 40 1.66 -3.36 -0.54
CA LEU A 40 1.79 -1.91 -0.51
C LEU A 40 1.79 -1.37 0.93
N ALA A 41 0.89 -1.87 1.79
CA ALA A 41 0.86 -1.49 3.21
C ALA A 41 2.17 -1.86 3.93
N GLU A 42 2.74 -3.04 3.65
CA GLU A 42 4.05 -3.45 4.19
C GLU A 42 5.18 -2.51 3.77
N LEU A 43 5.24 -2.16 2.48
CA LEU A 43 6.25 -1.26 1.93
C LEU A 43 6.15 0.15 2.53
N LEU A 44 4.93 0.65 2.71
CA LEU A 44 4.71 1.95 3.36
C LEU A 44 5.12 1.92 4.83
N ALA A 45 4.83 0.84 5.56
CA ALA A 45 5.27 0.67 6.94
C ALA A 45 6.80 0.57 7.05
N LEU A 46 7.46 -0.08 6.08
CA LEU A 46 8.93 -0.12 5.99
C LEU A 46 9.51 1.27 5.70
N PHE A 47 8.91 2.01 4.77
CA PHE A 47 9.35 3.37 4.43
C PHE A 47 9.21 4.32 5.62
N ASP A 48 8.09 4.26 6.34
CA ASP A 48 7.86 5.07 7.53
C ASP A 48 8.91 4.79 8.62
N ARG A 49 9.21 3.50 8.87
CA ARG A 49 10.30 3.10 9.78
C ARG A 49 11.66 3.63 9.32
N SER A 50 11.95 3.59 8.03
CA SER A 50 13.22 4.09 7.49
C SER A 50 13.36 5.61 7.62
N GLN A 51 12.26 6.37 7.56
CA GLN A 51 12.27 7.81 7.80
C GLN A 51 12.46 8.17 9.28
N THR A 52 12.01 7.32 10.20
CA THR A 52 12.24 7.53 11.64
C THR A 52 13.64 7.14 12.11
N GLY A 53 14.34 6.27 11.37
CA GLY A 53 15.68 5.79 11.70
C GLY A 53 16.84 6.71 11.32
N SER A 54 16.60 7.78 10.55
CA SER A 54 17.61 8.74 10.12
C SER A 54 17.81 9.92 11.09
N ALA A 55 17.06 9.99 12.19
CA ALA A 55 17.17 11.04 13.21
C ALA A 55 18.05 10.66 14.43
N GLN A 56 18.84 9.58 14.35
CA GLN A 56 19.78 9.21 15.41
C GLN A 56 21.18 8.93 14.84
N THR A 57 21.87 9.99 14.43
CA THR A 57 23.32 10.08 14.60
C THR A 57 23.60 10.94 15.83
N GLN A 58 23.78 10.29 16.97
CA GLN A 58 24.34 10.92 18.16
C GLN A 58 25.60 10.17 18.60
N SER A 59 26.69 10.95 18.68
CA SER A 59 27.89 10.76 19.49
C SER A 59 28.98 9.77 19.03
N HIS A 60 30.09 10.32 18.53
CA HIS A 60 31.38 10.36 19.24
C HIS A 60 32.20 11.57 18.79
#